data_AF-A0A6G0IGS7-F1
#
_entry.id   AF-A0A6G0IGS7-F1
#
_cell.length_a   1.000
_cell.length_b   1.000
_cell.length_c   1.000
_cell.angle_alpha   90.00
_cell.angle_beta   90.00
_cell.angle_gamma   90.00
#
_symmetry.space_group_name_H-M   'P 1'
#
loop_
_entity.id
_entity.type
_entity.pdbx_description
1 polymer ?
#
loop_
_entity_poly.entity_id
_entity_poly.type
_entity_poly.pdbx_seq_one_letter_code
_entity_poly.pdbx_strand_id
1 'polypeptide(L)'
;MSQLAVCFSLAVILKNKTKTTKCQKQTITVTVAYGSTKHSITLTGQDDGKGPIVKDLSDALTQATGVPQTSQKLIFKGKSLKDMEESLSSYGIKEGCKLMLIGKRNSPEEEAELKKLKDIEKSVEQTAKKLEKVDGELTGLKNGFLAKDLQAEALGKLDHRVKIAAEQFMKILEQIDALSLPENFNDCRMKKKGLVKTVQDFLAQCDKIEACISDHLSKIQSKNLALAE
;
A
#
# COMPACT_ATOMS: atom_id res chain seq x y z
N MET A 1 -35.62 41.26 62.04
CA MET A 1 -35.56 39.97 61.32
C MET A 1 -36.33 40.10 60.02
N SER A 2 -35.68 40.68 59.00
CA SER A 2 -36.34 40.99 57.73
C SER A 2 -35.31 41.04 56.61
N GLN A 3 -34.82 39.89 56.15
CA GLN A 3 -34.17 39.76 54.84
C GLN A 3 -33.95 38.30 54.51
N LEU A 4 -34.97 37.67 53.92
CA LEU A 4 -34.81 36.51 53.04
C LEU A 4 -36.09 36.33 52.19
N ALA A 5 -36.56 37.44 51.60
CA ALA A 5 -37.84 37.51 50.87
C ALA A 5 -37.67 37.68 49.34
N VAL A 6 -36.48 37.53 48.78
CA VAL A 6 -36.26 37.73 47.34
C VAL A 6 -35.33 36.65 46.79
N CYS A 7 -35.84 35.43 46.62
CA CYS A 7 -35.18 34.45 45.74
C CYS A 7 -36.07 33.35 45.15
N PHE A 8 -37.35 33.22 45.51
CA PHE A 8 -38.16 32.09 45.01
C PHE A 8 -39.46 32.49 44.30
N SER A 9 -39.47 33.65 43.64
CA SER A 9 -40.53 34.04 42.70
C SER A 9 -40.30 33.58 41.25
N LEU A 10 -39.49 32.55 40.99
CA LEU A 10 -39.22 32.09 39.62
C LEU A 10 -39.21 30.56 39.41
N ALA A 11 -39.90 29.80 40.26
CA ALA A 11 -39.98 28.32 40.12
C ALA A 11 -41.40 27.80 39.84
N VAL A 12 -42.31 28.65 39.35
CA VAL A 12 -43.73 28.30 39.09
C VAL A 12 -44.08 28.23 37.60
N ILE A 13 -43.11 28.42 36.68
CA ILE A 13 -43.38 28.31 35.24
C ILE A 13 -42.59 27.11 34.69
N LEU A 14 -43.32 26.19 34.04
CA LEU A 14 -42.88 24.96 33.35
C LEU A 14 -42.86 23.65 34.17
N LYS A 15 -43.97 23.33 34.85
CA LYS A 15 -44.45 21.94 34.92
C LYS A 15 -45.48 21.71 33.81
N ASN A 16 -45.03 21.50 32.58
CA ASN A 16 -45.88 20.89 31.55
C ASN A 16 -45.04 20.25 30.44
N LYS A 17 -45.38 18.97 30.16
CA LYS A 17 -44.94 18.13 29.04
C LYS A 17 -43.46 17.70 29.00
N THR A 18 -43.19 16.53 29.57
CA THR A 18 -42.42 15.50 28.85
C THR A 18 -43.12 14.17 29.02
N LYS A 19 -43.91 13.81 28.00
CA LYS A 19 -44.36 12.44 27.79
C LYS A 19 -43.11 11.56 27.75
N THR A 20 -43.10 10.52 28.57
CA THR A 20 -42.12 9.44 28.55
C THR A 20 -42.21 8.71 27.22
N THR A 21 -41.49 9.17 26.19
CA THR A 21 -41.21 8.39 24.99
C THR A 21 -40.21 7.31 25.38
N LYS A 22 -40.69 6.06 25.53
CA LYS A 22 -39.85 4.86 25.54
C LYS A 22 -38.99 4.86 24.27
N CYS A 23 -37.74 5.27 24.40
CA CYS A 23 -36.74 5.22 23.33
C CYS A 23 -36.24 3.77 23.22
N GLN A 24 -36.89 2.97 22.37
CA GLN A 24 -36.43 1.62 22.04
C GLN A 24 -35.25 1.73 21.08
N LYS A 25 -34.03 1.77 21.63
CA LYS A 25 -32.81 1.57 20.83
C LYS A 25 -32.86 0.17 20.24
N GLN A 26 -32.98 0.06 18.92
CA GLN A 26 -32.88 -1.23 18.23
C GLN A 26 -31.39 -1.61 18.14
N THR A 27 -30.97 -2.49 19.04
CA THR A 27 -29.66 -3.13 18.99
C THR A 27 -29.79 -4.44 18.26
N ILE A 28 -28.92 -4.67 17.26
CA ILE A 28 -28.85 -5.92 16.51
C ILE A 28 -27.44 -6.49 16.61
N THR A 29 -27.30 -7.70 17.14
CA THR A 29 -26.07 -8.49 17.14
C THR A 29 -26.06 -9.47 15.99
N VAL A 30 -24.97 -9.47 15.22
CA VAL A 30 -24.76 -10.35 14.08
C VAL A 30 -23.43 -11.06 14.19
N THR A 31 -23.42 -12.35 13.88
CA THR A 31 -22.20 -13.16 13.85
C THR A 31 -21.66 -13.23 12.44
N VAL A 32 -20.43 -12.78 12.23
CA VAL A 32 -19.79 -12.72 10.92
C VAL A 32 -18.61 -13.69 10.90
N ALA A 33 -18.70 -14.70 10.04
CA ALA A 33 -17.61 -15.64 9.81
C ALA A 33 -16.64 -15.08 8.77
N TYR A 34 -15.38 -14.92 9.15
CA TYR A 34 -14.29 -14.47 8.30
C TYR A 34 -13.20 -15.55 8.27
N GLY A 35 -13.10 -16.30 7.16
CA GLY A 35 -12.22 -17.46 7.08
C GLY A 35 -12.60 -18.54 8.12
N SER A 36 -11.70 -18.85 9.04
CA SER A 36 -11.93 -19.79 10.14
C SER A 36 -12.44 -19.14 11.44
N THR A 37 -12.38 -17.81 11.57
CA THR A 37 -12.79 -17.08 12.78
C THR A 37 -14.23 -16.55 12.67
N LYS A 38 -14.90 -16.40 13.81
CA LYS A 38 -16.23 -15.80 13.91
C LYS A 38 -16.14 -14.54 14.76
N HIS A 39 -16.64 -13.43 14.26
CA HIS A 39 -16.68 -12.13 14.92
C HIS A 39 -18.12 -11.78 15.24
N SER A 40 -18.44 -11.52 16.51
CA SER A 40 -19.76 -11.03 16.91
C SER A 40 -19.74 -9.51 16.90
N ILE A 41 -20.56 -8.91 16.03
CA ILE A 41 -20.65 -7.46 15.86
C ILE A 41 -22.01 -7.00 16.35
N THR A 42 -22.01 -6.04 17.27
CA THR A 42 -23.24 -5.43 17.80
C THR A 42 -23.40 -4.05 17.20
N LEU A 43 -24.50 -3.83 16.49
CA LEU A 43 -24.86 -2.57 15.87
C LEU A 43 -26.01 -1.91 16.63
N THR A 44 -25.92 -0.61 16.82
CA THR A 44 -26.99 0.21 17.40
C THR A 44 -27.59 1.09 16.31
N GLY A 45 -28.86 0.91 15.97
CA GLY A 45 -29.55 1.80 15.03
C GLY A 45 -29.74 3.20 15.63
N GLN A 46 -29.51 4.25 14.83
CA GLN A 46 -29.82 5.63 15.20
C GLN A 46 -31.34 5.91 15.12
N ASP A 47 -31.78 6.90 15.92
CA ASP A 47 -33.17 7.22 16.31
C ASP A 47 -34.15 7.62 15.17
N ASP A 48 -33.80 7.45 13.90
CA ASP A 48 -34.60 7.95 12.76
C ASP A 48 -35.58 6.91 12.16
N GLY A 49 -35.83 5.80 12.86
CA GLY A 49 -36.72 4.73 12.37
C GLY A 49 -36.15 3.93 11.19
N LYS A 50 -34.97 4.30 10.69
CA LYS A 50 -34.17 3.55 9.73
C LYS A 50 -33.19 2.68 10.53
N GLY A 51 -33.48 1.38 10.63
CA GLY A 51 -32.62 0.43 11.35
C GLY A 51 -31.16 0.40 10.80
N PRO A 52 -30.23 -0.30 11.47
CA PRO A 52 -28.83 -0.31 11.08
C PRO A 52 -28.65 -0.69 9.60
N ILE A 53 -27.77 0.04 8.92
CA ILE A 53 -27.51 -0.13 7.48
C ILE A 53 -26.28 -1.02 7.24
N VAL A 54 -26.12 -1.48 6.00
CA VAL A 54 -24.96 -2.28 5.58
C VAL A 54 -23.64 -1.53 5.81
N LYS A 55 -23.63 -0.20 5.67
CA LYS A 55 -22.47 0.63 5.97
C LYS A 55 -22.01 0.50 7.43
N ASP A 56 -22.93 0.59 8.40
CA ASP A 56 -22.58 0.49 9.83
C ASP A 56 -21.99 -0.88 10.17
N LEU A 57 -22.56 -1.95 9.58
CA LEU A 57 -21.99 -3.30 9.69
C LEU A 57 -20.60 -3.37 9.10
N SER A 58 -20.38 -2.73 7.95
CA SER A 58 -19.09 -2.72 7.26
C SER A 58 -18.04 -1.92 8.03
N ASP A 59 -18.41 -0.78 8.63
CA ASP A 59 -17.54 0.02 9.50
C ASP A 59 -17.15 -0.76 10.76
N ALA A 60 -18.12 -1.35 11.46
CA ALA A 60 -17.84 -2.14 12.65
C ALA A 60 -16.99 -3.39 12.34
N LEU A 61 -17.20 -4.02 11.17
CA LEU A 61 -16.35 -5.10 10.69
C LEU A 61 -14.97 -4.63 10.26
N THR A 62 -14.85 -3.44 9.68
CA THR A 62 -13.55 -2.84 9.37
C THR A 62 -12.75 -2.66 10.66
N GLN A 63 -13.38 -2.16 11.73
CA GLN A 63 -12.75 -2.02 13.04
C GLN A 63 -12.43 -3.37 13.70
N ALA A 64 -13.31 -4.37 13.60
CA ALA A 64 -13.13 -5.67 14.26
C ALA A 64 -12.22 -6.64 13.50
N THR A 65 -12.18 -6.56 12.17
CA THR A 65 -11.49 -7.51 11.29
C THR A 65 -10.34 -6.88 10.48
N GLY A 66 -10.27 -5.56 10.37
CA GLY A 66 -9.26 -4.84 9.58
C GLY A 66 -9.48 -4.91 8.06
N VAL A 67 -10.63 -5.41 7.59
CA VAL A 67 -10.98 -5.46 6.16
C VAL A 67 -11.63 -4.14 5.76
N PRO A 68 -11.09 -3.38 4.79
CA PRO A 68 -11.69 -2.13 4.34
C PRO A 68 -13.00 -2.40 3.60
N GLN A 69 -13.95 -1.45 3.69
CA GLN A 69 -15.27 -1.53 3.06
C GLN A 69 -15.22 -1.85 1.55
N THR A 70 -14.22 -1.36 0.82
CA THR A 70 -14.02 -1.59 -0.62
C THR A 70 -13.68 -3.04 -0.97
N SER A 71 -13.01 -3.75 -0.06
CA SER A 71 -12.62 -5.16 -0.23
C SER A 71 -13.53 -6.11 0.56
N GLN A 72 -14.51 -5.57 1.29
CA GLN A 72 -15.46 -6.30 2.10
C GLN A 72 -16.65 -6.77 1.26
N LYS A 73 -16.75 -8.08 1.10
CA LYS A 73 -17.90 -8.75 0.48
C LYS A 73 -18.67 -9.54 1.53
N LEU A 74 -19.79 -8.96 1.96
CA LEU A 74 -20.70 -9.59 2.90
C LEU A 74 -21.66 -10.52 2.16
N ILE A 75 -21.84 -11.73 2.68
CA ILE A 75 -22.73 -12.74 2.11
C ILE A 75 -23.68 -13.24 3.21
N PHE A 76 -24.98 -13.13 2.94
CA PHE A 76 -26.04 -13.63 3.80
C PHE A 76 -26.99 -14.52 3.00
N LYS A 77 -27.14 -15.79 3.41
CA LYS A 77 -28.02 -16.78 2.75
C LYS A 77 -27.87 -16.82 1.21
N GLY A 78 -26.64 -16.71 0.71
CA GLY A 78 -26.33 -16.70 -0.73
C GLY A 78 -26.47 -15.35 -1.43
N LYS A 79 -26.97 -14.30 -0.76
CA LYS A 79 -27.02 -12.94 -1.29
C LYS A 79 -25.79 -12.15 -0.86
N SER A 80 -25.11 -11.51 -1.81
CA SER A 80 -24.03 -10.58 -1.50
C SER A 80 -24.63 -9.20 -1.19
N LEU A 81 -24.35 -8.65 0.00
CA LEU A 81 -24.73 -7.29 0.35
C LEU A 81 -23.71 -6.34 -0.29
N LYS A 82 -24.11 -5.67 -1.37
CA LYS A 82 -23.28 -4.67 -2.07
C LYS A 82 -23.74 -3.24 -1.80
N ASP A 83 -25.00 -3.05 -1.44
CA ASP A 83 -25.60 -1.73 -1.27
C ASP A 83 -25.40 -1.24 0.16
N MET A 84 -24.48 -0.28 0.34
CA MET A 84 -24.11 0.28 1.65
C MET A 84 -25.24 1.12 2.28
N GLU A 85 -26.16 1.65 1.46
CA GLU A 85 -27.28 2.52 1.88
C GLU A 85 -28.55 1.74 2.26
N GLU A 86 -28.57 0.44 1.96
CA GLU A 86 -29.72 -0.43 2.22
C GLU A 86 -29.71 -0.91 3.67
N SER A 87 -30.89 -1.05 4.26
CA SER A 87 -31.02 -1.52 5.64
C SER A 87 -30.75 -3.02 5.76
N LEU A 88 -30.12 -3.44 6.85
CA LEU A 88 -29.88 -4.86 7.13
C LEU A 88 -31.21 -5.67 7.16
N SER A 89 -32.27 -5.04 7.64
CA SER A 89 -33.62 -5.59 7.66
C SER A 89 -34.15 -5.96 6.26
N SER A 90 -33.83 -5.18 5.23
CA SER A 90 -34.25 -5.44 3.84
C SER A 90 -33.63 -6.73 3.29
N TYR A 91 -32.43 -7.07 3.75
CA TYR A 91 -31.78 -8.36 3.44
C TYR A 91 -32.25 -9.51 4.35
N GLY A 92 -33.15 -9.24 5.30
CA GLY A 92 -33.65 -10.22 6.25
C GLY A 92 -32.68 -10.55 7.38
N ILE A 93 -31.73 -9.66 7.65
CA ILE A 93 -30.77 -9.79 8.76
C ILE A 93 -31.44 -9.29 10.04
N LYS A 94 -31.41 -10.12 11.08
CA LYS A 94 -31.99 -9.89 12.40
C LYS A 94 -30.99 -10.24 13.51
N GLU A 95 -31.38 -10.03 14.76
CA GLU A 95 -30.61 -10.48 15.94
C GLU A 95 -30.19 -11.95 15.80
N GLY A 96 -28.92 -12.23 16.07
CA GLY A 96 -28.34 -13.58 16.03
C GLY A 96 -28.10 -14.15 14.63
N CYS A 97 -28.28 -13.35 13.56
CA CYS A 97 -28.04 -13.82 12.20
C CYS A 97 -26.56 -14.06 11.93
N LYS A 98 -26.28 -15.10 11.13
CA LYS A 98 -24.93 -15.46 10.70
C LYS A 98 -24.65 -14.96 9.27
N LEU A 99 -23.62 -14.14 9.11
CA LEU A 99 -23.09 -13.69 7.83
C LEU A 99 -21.72 -14.31 7.57
N MET A 100 -21.32 -14.30 6.30
CA MET A 100 -19.94 -14.55 5.90
C MET A 100 -19.33 -13.26 5.37
N LEU A 101 -18.13 -12.93 5.84
CA LEU A 101 -17.29 -11.89 5.28
C LEU A 101 -16.22 -12.55 4.42
N ILE A 102 -16.14 -12.11 3.17
CA ILE A 102 -15.03 -12.41 2.28
C ILE A 102 -14.36 -11.07 1.99
N GLY A 103 -13.09 -10.95 2.30
CA GLY A 103 -12.33 -9.74 1.97
C GLY A 103 -10.87 -9.91 2.27
N LYS A 104 -10.03 -9.04 1.72
CA LYS A 104 -8.62 -8.95 2.10
C LYS A 104 -8.55 -7.95 3.25
N ARG A 105 -7.90 -8.30 4.37
CA ARG A 105 -7.57 -7.29 5.39
C ARG A 105 -6.65 -6.28 4.70
N ASN A 106 -6.89 -5.01 4.93
CA ASN A 106 -5.93 -3.95 4.63
C ASN A 106 -5.65 -3.22 5.93
N SER A 107 -4.71 -3.74 6.72
CA SER A 107 -4.21 -3.04 7.90
C SER A 107 -3.40 -1.79 7.50
N PRO A 108 -3.30 -0.77 8.37
CA PRO A 108 -2.44 0.40 8.13
C PRO A 108 -0.95 0.04 7.97
N GLU A 109 -0.50 -1.10 8.52
CA GLU A 109 0.84 -1.62 8.29
C GLU A 109 1.02 -2.05 6.83
N GLU A 110 -0.04 -2.57 6.20
CA GLU A 110 -0.05 -2.98 4.79
C GLU A 110 0.06 -1.79 3.84
N GLU A 111 -0.63 -0.70 4.16
CA GLU A 111 -0.54 0.51 3.35
C GLU A 111 0.88 1.08 3.43
N ALA A 112 1.52 1.01 4.60
CA ALA A 112 2.92 1.40 4.77
C ALA A 112 3.87 0.49 3.96
N GLU A 113 3.69 -0.83 3.99
CA GLU A 113 4.49 -1.78 3.20
C GLU A 113 4.27 -1.63 1.70
N LEU A 114 3.03 -1.47 1.26
CA LEU A 114 2.68 -1.26 -0.15
C LEU A 114 3.24 0.08 -0.65
N LYS A 115 3.23 1.11 0.19
CA LYS A 115 3.85 2.40 -0.11
C LYS A 115 5.36 2.24 -0.27
N LYS A 116 6.04 1.55 0.67
CA LYS A 116 7.47 1.24 0.54
C LYS A 116 7.78 0.49 -0.75
N LEU A 117 6.99 -0.52 -1.10
CA LEU A 117 7.18 -1.30 -2.32
C LEU A 117 7.06 -0.41 -3.58
N LYS A 118 6.05 0.49 -3.61
CA LYS A 118 5.89 1.46 -4.71
C LYS A 118 7.03 2.46 -4.79
N ASP A 119 7.58 2.90 -3.66
CA ASP A 119 8.70 3.83 -3.63
C ASP A 119 9.98 3.16 -4.15
N ILE A 120 10.22 1.90 -3.77
CA ILE A 120 11.31 1.07 -4.31
C ILE A 120 11.14 0.87 -5.82
N GLU A 121 9.94 0.54 -6.31
CA GLU A 121 9.67 0.41 -7.75
C GLU A 121 10.08 1.68 -8.52
N LYS A 122 9.75 2.87 -8.00
CA LYS A 122 10.18 4.15 -8.60
C LYS A 122 11.70 4.31 -8.55
N SER A 123 12.36 3.95 -7.45
CA SER A 123 13.82 4.00 -7.33
C SER A 123 14.52 3.07 -8.33
N VAL A 124 13.98 1.88 -8.57
CA VAL A 124 14.47 0.95 -9.62
C VAL A 124 14.35 1.62 -10.98
N GLU A 125 13.18 2.16 -11.33
CA GLU A 125 12.95 2.78 -12.64
C GLU A 125 13.87 4.00 -12.87
N GLN A 126 14.09 4.82 -11.84
CA GLN A 126 15.02 5.95 -11.92
C GLN A 126 16.47 5.51 -12.12
N THR A 127 16.89 4.42 -11.47
CA THR A 127 18.25 3.88 -11.58
C THR A 127 18.45 3.21 -12.94
N ALA A 128 17.44 2.49 -13.45
CA ALA A 128 17.42 1.93 -14.80
C ALA A 128 17.58 3.01 -15.88
N LYS A 129 16.84 4.13 -15.78
CA LYS A 129 17.00 5.27 -16.70
C LYS A 129 18.41 5.88 -16.70
N LYS A 130 19.11 5.84 -15.56
CA LYS A 130 20.52 6.28 -15.50
C LYS A 130 21.43 5.28 -16.20
N LEU A 131 21.18 3.98 -16.04
CA LEU A 131 21.92 2.92 -16.70
C LEU A 131 21.74 2.97 -18.23
N GLU A 132 20.51 3.14 -18.72
CA GLU A 132 20.21 3.27 -20.16
C GLU A 132 20.95 4.45 -20.79
N LYS A 133 21.05 5.59 -20.09
CA LYS A 133 21.84 6.74 -20.56
C LYS A 133 23.32 6.38 -20.69
N VAL A 134 23.87 5.66 -19.72
CA VAL A 134 25.27 5.22 -19.75
C VAL A 134 25.51 4.24 -20.91
N ASP A 135 24.59 3.31 -21.16
CA ASP A 135 24.67 2.37 -22.28
C ASP A 135 24.57 3.06 -23.65
N GLY A 136 23.70 4.07 -23.77
CA GLY A 136 23.60 4.91 -24.96
C GLY A 136 24.87 5.72 -25.22
N GLU A 137 25.44 6.34 -24.19
CA GLU A 137 26.72 7.05 -24.26
C GLU A 137 27.87 6.10 -24.65
N LEU A 138 27.91 4.89 -24.07
CA LEU A 138 28.89 3.85 -24.40
C LEU A 138 28.81 3.44 -25.88
N THR A 139 27.60 3.20 -26.38
CA THR A 139 27.36 2.85 -27.79
C THR A 139 27.78 3.98 -28.72
N GLY A 140 27.49 5.24 -28.34
CA GLY A 140 27.93 6.42 -29.07
C GLY A 140 29.46 6.54 -29.13
N LEU A 141 30.16 6.28 -28.02
CA LEU A 141 31.62 6.29 -27.99
C LEU A 141 32.24 5.15 -28.81
N LYS A 142 31.63 3.96 -28.79
CA LYS A 142 32.08 2.79 -29.56
C LYS A 142 32.02 3.00 -31.06
N ASN A 143 30.99 3.70 -31.54
CA ASN A 143 30.78 3.96 -32.97
C ASN A 143 31.28 5.35 -33.41
N GLY A 144 31.71 6.19 -32.46
CA GLY A 144 32.14 7.56 -32.72
C GLY A 144 33.58 7.65 -33.21
N PHE A 145 33.92 8.80 -33.81
CA PHE A 145 35.25 9.12 -34.33
C PHE A 145 36.11 9.94 -33.37
N LEU A 146 35.83 9.88 -32.07
CA LEU A 146 36.60 10.58 -31.05
C LEU A 146 38.06 10.08 -31.03
N ALA A 147 38.99 10.98 -30.74
CA ALA A 147 40.39 10.63 -30.55
C ALA A 147 40.52 9.62 -29.39
N LYS A 148 41.44 8.66 -29.54
CA LYS A 148 41.61 7.53 -28.59
C LYS A 148 41.81 7.98 -27.14
N ASP A 149 42.57 9.05 -26.92
CA ASP A 149 42.84 9.56 -25.57
C ASP A 149 41.58 10.14 -24.92
N LEU A 150 40.77 10.87 -25.70
CA LEU A 150 39.48 11.39 -25.27
C LEU A 150 38.43 10.28 -25.08
N GLN A 151 38.48 9.23 -25.90
CA GLN A 151 37.64 8.03 -25.71
C GLN A 151 37.97 7.33 -24.40
N ALA A 152 39.26 7.17 -24.07
CA ALA A 152 39.68 6.52 -22.82
C ALA A 152 39.21 7.31 -21.59
N GLU A 153 39.33 8.64 -21.61
CA GLU A 153 38.82 9.49 -20.52
C GLU A 153 37.28 9.38 -20.38
N ALA A 154 36.55 9.43 -21.50
CA ALA A 154 35.10 9.31 -21.50
C ALA A 154 34.63 7.93 -21.00
N LEU A 155 35.29 6.86 -21.43
CA LEU A 155 35.04 5.49 -20.96
C LEU A 155 35.30 5.35 -19.46
N GLY A 156 36.36 5.96 -18.92
CA GLY A 156 36.62 5.98 -17.47
C GLY A 156 35.51 6.69 -16.69
N LYS A 157 34.94 7.78 -17.22
CA LYS A 157 33.78 8.46 -16.62
C LYS A 157 32.52 7.57 -16.66
N LEU A 158 32.30 6.83 -17.75
CA LEU A 158 31.19 5.89 -17.85
C LEU A 158 31.36 4.73 -16.87
N ASP A 159 32.56 4.15 -16.75
CA ASP A 159 32.86 3.07 -15.80
C ASP A 159 32.46 3.45 -14.37
N HIS A 160 32.87 4.65 -13.93
CA HIS A 160 32.51 5.15 -12.61
C HIS A 160 30.99 5.32 -12.45
N ARG A 161 30.28 5.79 -13.49
CA ARG A 161 28.81 5.94 -13.47
C ARG A 161 28.10 4.59 -13.42
N VAL A 162 28.59 3.56 -14.11
CA VAL A 162 28.05 2.19 -14.02
C VAL A 162 28.20 1.64 -12.61
N LYS A 163 29.39 1.79 -12.01
CA LYS A 163 29.66 1.33 -10.64
C LYS A 163 28.74 1.99 -9.62
N ILE A 164 28.54 3.30 -9.73
CA ILE A 164 27.58 4.03 -8.90
C ILE A 164 26.16 3.46 -9.10
N ALA A 165 25.73 3.22 -10.34
CA ALA A 165 24.41 2.65 -10.61
C ALA A 165 24.24 1.23 -10.04
N ALA A 166 25.27 0.39 -10.17
CA ALA A 166 25.31 -0.95 -9.58
C ALA A 166 25.19 -0.90 -8.04
N GLU A 167 25.92 0.01 -7.39
CA GLU A 167 25.80 0.20 -5.94
C GLU A 167 24.41 0.67 -5.52
N GLN A 168 23.76 1.55 -6.31
CA GLN A 168 22.37 1.94 -6.07
C GLN A 168 21.40 0.76 -6.19
N PHE A 169 21.58 -0.11 -7.20
CA PHE A 169 20.78 -1.32 -7.32
C PHE A 169 20.97 -2.29 -6.16
N MET A 170 22.20 -2.44 -5.64
CA MET A 170 22.46 -3.24 -4.43
C MET A 170 21.75 -2.67 -3.20
N LYS A 171 21.80 -1.35 -2.98
CA LYS A 171 21.06 -0.69 -1.88
C LYS A 171 19.55 -0.89 -2.00
N ILE A 172 19.02 -0.83 -3.22
CA ILE A 172 17.61 -1.10 -3.47
C ILE A 172 17.28 -2.56 -3.15
N LEU A 173 18.14 -3.51 -3.50
CA LEU A 173 17.96 -4.92 -3.21
C LEU A 173 17.94 -5.18 -1.69
N GLU A 174 18.85 -4.56 -0.94
CA GLU A 174 18.84 -4.60 0.54
C GLU A 174 17.54 -4.04 1.12
N GLN A 175 17.05 -2.92 0.60
CA GLN A 175 15.76 -2.34 1.02
C GLN A 175 14.59 -3.28 0.74
N ILE A 176 14.60 -3.96 -0.41
CA ILE A 176 13.60 -4.97 -0.75
C ILE A 176 13.66 -6.11 0.25
N ASP A 177 14.85 -6.65 0.53
CA ASP A 177 15.02 -7.78 1.43
C ASP A 177 14.61 -7.46 2.87
N ALA A 178 14.87 -6.23 3.33
CA ALA A 178 14.43 -5.73 4.63
C ALA A 178 12.89 -5.67 4.79
N LEU A 179 12.10 -5.75 3.71
CA LEU A 179 10.64 -5.81 3.81
C LEU A 179 10.18 -7.19 4.31
N SER A 180 9.72 -7.25 5.56
CA SER A 180 9.08 -8.43 6.13
C SER A 180 7.59 -8.45 5.79
N LEU A 181 7.20 -9.21 4.76
CA LEU A 181 5.79 -9.35 4.35
C LEU A 181 5.13 -10.55 5.06
N PRO A 182 3.97 -10.39 5.72
CA PRO A 182 3.26 -11.50 6.35
C PRO A 182 2.77 -12.56 5.34
N GLU A 183 2.50 -13.80 5.79
CA GLU A 183 2.11 -14.92 4.91
C GLU A 183 0.81 -14.68 4.11
N ASN A 184 -0.04 -13.77 4.59
CA ASN A 184 -1.33 -13.46 4.01
C ASN A 184 -1.22 -12.65 2.69
N PHE A 185 -0.02 -12.17 2.35
CA PHE A 185 0.25 -11.14 1.32
C PHE A 185 0.80 -11.72 0.03
N ASN A 186 0.09 -12.68 -0.55
CA ASN A 186 0.55 -13.38 -1.75
C ASN A 186 0.89 -12.41 -2.91
N ASP A 187 0.04 -11.40 -3.16
CA ASP A 187 0.25 -10.43 -4.24
C ASP A 187 1.51 -9.57 -4.00
N CYS A 188 1.70 -9.02 -2.80
CA CYS A 188 2.88 -8.21 -2.47
C CYS A 188 4.15 -9.07 -2.48
N ARG A 189 4.08 -10.33 -2.04
CA ARG A 189 5.21 -11.26 -2.03
C ARG A 189 5.64 -11.64 -3.46
N MET A 190 4.66 -11.84 -4.34
CA MET A 190 4.92 -12.03 -5.77
C MET A 190 5.56 -10.79 -6.40
N LYS A 191 5.04 -9.59 -6.11
CA LYS A 191 5.64 -8.33 -6.58
C LYS A 191 7.06 -8.13 -6.06
N LYS A 192 7.29 -8.35 -4.76
CA LYS A 192 8.62 -8.32 -4.13
C LYS A 192 9.59 -9.22 -4.90
N LYS A 193 9.21 -10.47 -5.14
CA LYS A 193 10.03 -11.43 -5.90
C LYS A 193 10.28 -10.99 -7.35
N GLY A 194 9.27 -10.44 -8.01
CA GLY A 194 9.41 -9.86 -9.35
C GLY A 194 10.41 -8.71 -9.38
N LEU A 195 10.34 -7.81 -8.40
CA LEU A 195 11.23 -6.66 -8.30
C LEU A 195 12.68 -7.08 -8.01
N VAL A 196 12.90 -8.05 -7.12
CA VAL A 196 14.24 -8.63 -6.89
C VAL A 196 14.82 -9.15 -8.20
N LYS A 197 14.03 -9.93 -8.96
CA LYS A 197 14.47 -10.45 -10.26
C LYS A 197 14.83 -9.33 -11.23
N THR A 198 13.98 -8.31 -11.33
CA THR A 198 14.24 -7.14 -12.19
C THR A 198 15.53 -6.40 -11.80
N VAL A 199 15.78 -6.21 -10.50
CA VAL A 199 17.01 -5.56 -10.01
C VAL A 199 18.24 -6.42 -10.32
N GLN A 200 18.16 -7.74 -10.16
CA GLN A 200 19.23 -8.66 -10.54
C GLN A 200 19.52 -8.64 -12.04
N ASP A 201 18.48 -8.56 -12.87
CA ASP A 201 18.62 -8.43 -14.33
C ASP A 201 19.31 -7.11 -14.70
N PHE A 202 19.07 -6.02 -13.96
CA PHE A 202 19.79 -4.74 -14.15
C PHE A 202 21.23 -4.79 -13.64
N LEU A 203 21.51 -5.46 -12.53
CA LEU A 203 22.88 -5.68 -12.06
C LEU A 203 23.70 -6.46 -13.10
N ALA A 204 23.12 -7.52 -13.67
CA ALA A 204 23.75 -8.26 -14.76
C ALA A 204 23.97 -7.41 -16.03
N GLN A 205 23.14 -6.39 -16.26
CA GLN A 205 23.38 -5.41 -17.32
C GLN A 205 24.53 -4.46 -16.97
N CYS A 206 24.63 -3.98 -15.72
CA CYS A 206 25.78 -3.21 -15.25
C CYS A 206 27.09 -3.97 -15.49
N ASP A 207 27.15 -5.25 -15.10
CA ASP A 207 28.35 -6.08 -15.28
C ASP A 207 28.75 -6.21 -16.76
N LYS A 208 27.77 -6.37 -17.66
CA LYS A 208 28.01 -6.42 -19.11
C LYS A 208 28.56 -5.09 -19.65
N ILE A 209 28.01 -3.97 -19.20
CA ILE A 209 28.46 -2.63 -19.62
C ILE A 209 29.87 -2.38 -19.08
N GLU A 210 30.15 -2.71 -17.83
CA GLU A 210 31.48 -2.60 -17.22
C GLU A 210 32.51 -3.46 -17.98
N ALA A 211 32.18 -4.71 -18.29
CA ALA A 211 33.04 -5.58 -19.10
C ALA A 211 33.29 -5.00 -20.50
N CYS A 212 32.27 -4.42 -21.14
CA CYS A 212 32.40 -3.78 -22.45
C CYS A 212 33.32 -2.55 -22.39
N ILE A 213 33.19 -1.72 -21.36
CA ILE A 213 34.05 -0.57 -21.13
C ILE A 213 35.50 -1.01 -20.92
N SER A 214 35.73 -2.01 -20.08
CA SER A 214 37.06 -2.54 -19.78
C SER A 214 37.75 -3.08 -21.04
N ASP A 215 37.04 -3.91 -21.84
CA ASP A 215 37.56 -4.44 -23.11
C ASP A 215 37.91 -3.32 -24.11
N HIS A 216 37.07 -2.28 -24.20
CA HIS A 216 37.35 -1.12 -25.05
C HIS A 216 38.57 -0.32 -24.59
N LEU A 217 38.72 -0.10 -23.27
CA LEU A 217 39.89 0.57 -22.70
C LEU A 217 41.18 -0.20 -23.00
N SER A 218 41.18 -1.52 -22.82
CA SER A 218 42.34 -2.37 -23.14
C SER A 218 42.72 -2.33 -24.62
N LYS A 219 41.73 -2.28 -25.53
CA LYS A 219 41.96 -2.15 -26.99
C LYS A 219 42.55 -0.79 -27.38
N ILE A 220 42.20 0.27 -26.67
CA ILE A 220 42.79 1.59 -26.90
C ILE A 220 44.26 1.61 -26.46
N GLN A 221 44.55 1.10 -25.26
CA GLN A 221 45.90 1.08 -24.69
C GLN A 221 46.88 0.21 -25.51
N SER A 222 46.46 -0.98 -25.93
CA SER A 222 47.29 -1.89 -26.74
C SER A 222 47.68 -1.31 -28.10
N LYS A 223 46.79 -0.53 -28.74
CA LYS A 223 47.10 0.14 -30.01
C LYS A 223 48.00 1.37 -29.85
N ASN A 224 48.01 2.02 -28.69
CA ASN A 224 48.92 3.14 -28.44
C ASN A 224 50.36 2.65 -28.21
N LEU A 225 50.53 1.47 -27.60
CA LEU A 225 51.85 0.87 -27.41
C LEU A 225 52.49 0.43 -28.74
N ALA A 226 51.70 -0.08 -29.67
CA ALA A 226 52.17 -0.53 -30.99
C ALA A 226 52.50 0.60 -31.99
N LEU A 227 52.16 1.85 -31.67
CA LEU A 227 52.46 3.05 -32.49
C LEU A 227 53.67 3.85 -31.95
N ALA A 228 54.21 3.44 -30.80
CA ALA A 228 55.36 4.07 -30.15
C ALA A 228 56.70 3.35 -30.44
N GLU A 229 56.68 2.28 -31.23
CA GLU A 229 57.87 1.60 -31.81
C GLU A 229 58.10 2.00 -33.26
#